data_AF-A0A962W7Z7-F1
#
_entry.id   AF-A0A962W7Z7-F1
#
_cell.length_a   1.000
_cell.length_b   1.000
_cell.length_c   1.000
_cell.angle_alpha   90.00
_cell.angle_beta   90.00
_cell.angle_gamma   90.00
#
_symmetry.space_group_name_H-M   'P 1'
#
loop_
_entity.id
_entity.type
_entity.pdbx_description
1 polymer ?
#
loop_
_entity_poly.entity_id
_entity_poly.type
_entity_poly.pdbx_seq_one_letter_code
_entity_poly.pdbx_strand_id
1 'polypeptide(L)'
;MKRHATMRWLERNWLAVLAAVLVVIPACGFILGSAFFLAYIYWPVSYSALAAPQINPATQQITLIAHGLGDSDASWTASLRDTLQQKADTGGEPRQVIALDWSAYSKSAVRCSVDGLRIGEKLGSEIAESAALHSLHLIGHSCGAFLVLGLCEALKARRHDILVQTTYLDPVSIYGGVFWNYGLKHFGSCADFSDAYIDTEDKVTGSNQLLPNSYTVDVTAARKRSGSAFAPHIWPVHYYSRLIESGYHPHIDENGAPWQCYPRGTMHKADTLPTAETGTCAGTI
;
A
#
# COMPACT_ATOMS: atom_id res chain seq x y z
N MET A 1 53.66 10.71 43.25
CA MET A 1 52.79 9.71 43.92
C MET A 1 51.48 9.35 43.20
N LYS A 2 50.82 10.22 42.41
CA LYS A 2 49.50 9.90 41.79
C LYS A 2 49.50 8.76 40.73
N ARG A 3 50.59 8.57 39.95
CA ARG A 3 50.66 7.54 38.89
C ARG A 3 50.56 6.09 39.37
N HIS A 4 50.96 5.79 40.60
CA HIS A 4 50.89 4.41 41.13
C HIS A 4 49.51 4.00 41.64
N ALA A 5 48.61 4.94 41.86
CA ALA A 5 47.25 4.65 42.34
C ALA A 5 46.32 4.28 41.18
N THR A 6 46.43 4.97 40.03
CA THR A 6 45.61 4.71 38.84
C THR A 6 45.91 3.36 38.19
N MET A 7 47.19 2.96 38.06
CA MET A 7 47.55 1.64 37.50
C MET A 7 47.01 0.48 38.36
N ARG A 8 47.17 0.55 39.68
CA ARG A 8 46.66 -0.48 40.60
C ARG A 8 45.13 -0.58 40.61
N TRP A 9 44.43 0.53 40.40
CA TRP A 9 42.97 0.49 40.22
C TRP A 9 42.59 -0.19 38.91
N LEU A 10 43.29 0.10 37.81
CA LEU A 10 43.03 -0.52 36.51
C LEU A 10 43.29 -2.03 36.56
N GLU A 11 44.40 -2.47 37.17
CA GLU A 11 44.74 -3.88 37.37
C GLU A 11 43.73 -4.63 38.26
N ARG A 12 43.05 -3.94 39.19
CA ARG A 12 42.01 -4.55 40.01
C ARG A 12 40.65 -4.63 39.31
N ASN A 13 40.40 -3.75 38.35
CA ASN A 13 39.10 -3.59 37.69
C ASN A 13 39.13 -3.87 36.17
N TRP A 14 40.22 -4.41 35.62
CA TRP A 14 40.40 -4.53 34.16
C TRP A 14 39.31 -5.37 33.49
N LEU A 15 38.78 -6.40 34.16
CA LEU A 15 37.64 -7.18 33.66
C LEU A 15 36.35 -6.34 33.56
N ALA A 16 36.09 -5.49 34.54
CA ALA A 16 34.93 -4.60 34.52
C ALA A 16 35.08 -3.52 33.44
N VAL A 17 36.29 -2.98 33.27
CA VAL A 17 36.60 -2.04 32.18
C VAL A 17 36.44 -2.72 30.81
N LEU A 18 36.96 -3.95 30.66
CA LEU A 18 36.85 -4.73 29.43
C LEU A 18 35.38 -5.04 29.10
N ALA A 19 34.59 -5.47 30.09
CA ALA A 19 33.15 -5.71 29.92
C ALA A 19 32.40 -4.42 29.58
N ALA A 20 32.75 -3.29 30.22
CA ALA A 20 32.15 -2.01 29.90
C ALA A 20 32.42 -1.60 28.45
N VAL A 21 33.66 -1.74 27.98
CA VAL A 21 34.06 -1.34 26.62
C VAL A 21 33.54 -2.30 25.54
N LEU A 22 33.61 -3.61 25.77
CA LEU A 22 33.25 -4.60 24.74
C LEU A 22 31.76 -4.96 24.71
N VAL A 23 31.05 -4.79 25.83
CA VAL A 23 29.65 -5.22 25.95
C VAL A 23 28.74 -4.04 26.25
N VAL A 24 28.99 -3.32 27.35
CA VAL A 24 28.04 -2.31 27.84
C VAL A 24 27.94 -1.12 26.88
N ILE A 25 29.06 -0.53 26.47
CA ILE A 25 29.07 0.63 25.57
C ILE A 25 28.44 0.29 24.21
N PRO A 26 28.82 -0.81 23.52
CA PRO A 26 28.16 -1.21 22.28
C PRO A 26 26.67 -1.52 22.45
N ALA A 27 26.27 -2.21 23.52
CA ALA A 27 24.87 -2.52 23.79
C ALA A 27 24.05 -1.25 24.06
N CYS A 28 24.56 -0.33 24.88
CA CYS A 28 23.93 0.98 25.11
C CYS A 28 23.84 1.78 23.81
N GLY A 29 24.90 1.80 23.00
CA GLY A 29 24.91 2.46 21.70
C GLY A 29 23.86 1.90 20.74
N PHE A 30 23.75 0.57 20.66
CA PHE A 30 22.72 -0.13 19.88
C PHE A 30 21.31 0.23 20.37
N ILE A 31 21.04 0.13 21.67
CA ILE A 31 19.73 0.44 22.26
C ILE A 31 19.35 1.90 21.97
N LEU A 32 20.24 2.85 22.21
CA LEU A 32 19.98 4.28 21.96
C LEU A 32 19.79 4.56 20.47
N GLY A 33 20.60 3.95 19.61
CA GLY A 33 20.48 4.06 18.15
C GLY A 33 19.14 3.52 17.65
N SER A 34 18.73 2.34 18.11
CA SER A 34 17.43 1.74 17.78
C SER A 34 16.27 2.57 18.31
N ALA A 35 16.35 3.08 19.55
CA ALA A 35 15.32 3.94 20.12
C ALA A 35 15.18 5.24 19.33
N PHE A 36 16.29 5.89 18.96
CA PHE A 36 16.27 7.08 18.11
C PHE A 36 15.70 6.79 16.72
N PHE A 37 16.07 5.66 16.11
CA PHE A 37 15.56 5.25 14.81
C PHE A 37 14.05 5.01 14.83
N LEU A 38 13.54 4.29 15.83
CA LEU A 38 12.10 4.09 16.03
C LEU A 38 11.38 5.42 16.31
N ALA A 39 11.95 6.27 17.17
CA ALA A 39 11.40 7.59 17.42
C ALA A 39 11.32 8.43 16.15
N TYR A 40 12.31 8.37 15.27
CA TYR A 40 12.31 9.05 13.97
C TYR A 40 11.24 8.52 13.02
N ILE A 41 11.11 7.19 12.90
CA ILE A 41 10.12 6.55 12.02
C ILE A 41 8.70 6.92 12.45
N TYR A 42 8.41 6.83 13.74
CA TYR A 42 7.08 7.02 14.29
C TYR A 42 6.79 8.46 14.73
N TRP A 43 7.76 9.38 14.57
CA TRP A 43 7.60 10.78 14.96
C TRP A 43 6.35 11.37 14.32
N PRO A 44 5.47 12.03 15.10
CA PRO A 44 4.26 12.62 14.56
C PRO A 44 4.61 13.72 13.55
N VAL A 45 3.94 13.70 12.39
CA VAL A 45 4.08 14.70 11.35
C VAL A 45 2.72 15.33 11.09
N SER A 46 2.71 16.65 10.92
CA SER A 46 1.54 17.35 10.42
C SER A 46 1.42 17.10 8.92
N TYR A 47 0.29 16.53 8.50
CA TYR A 47 -0.04 16.33 7.09
C TYR A 47 -0.65 17.59 6.45
N SER A 48 -0.31 18.78 6.96
CA SER A 48 -0.87 20.07 6.52
C SER A 48 -0.44 20.49 5.11
N ALA A 49 0.63 19.90 4.56
CA ALA A 49 1.03 20.14 3.17
C ALA A 49 0.28 19.24 2.18
N LEU A 50 -0.47 18.26 2.67
CA LEU A 50 -1.35 17.45 1.82
C LEU A 50 -2.56 18.29 1.43
N ALA A 51 -2.72 18.57 0.13
CA ALA A 51 -3.93 19.18 -0.38
C ALA A 51 -5.09 18.20 -0.17
N ALA A 52 -6.12 18.61 0.57
CA ALA A 52 -7.32 17.80 0.73
C ALA A 52 -7.98 17.59 -0.64
N PRO A 53 -8.30 16.35 -1.03
CA PRO A 53 -8.98 16.09 -2.29
C PRO A 53 -10.33 16.81 -2.29
N GLN A 54 -10.62 17.54 -3.36
CA GLN A 54 -11.91 18.21 -3.51
C GLN A 54 -12.95 17.18 -3.93
N ILE A 55 -13.72 16.67 -2.97
CA ILE A 55 -14.79 15.70 -3.23
C ILE A 55 -16.08 16.46 -3.54
N ASN A 56 -16.67 16.22 -4.71
CA ASN A 56 -17.97 16.79 -5.02
C ASN A 56 -19.04 16.14 -4.09
N PRO A 57 -19.85 16.93 -3.34
CA PRO A 57 -20.87 16.39 -2.42
C PRO A 57 -21.91 15.48 -3.07
N ALA A 58 -22.12 15.58 -4.39
CA ALA A 58 -23.04 14.73 -5.15
C ALA A 58 -22.39 13.41 -5.61
N THR A 59 -21.09 13.21 -5.37
CA THR A 59 -20.37 12.01 -5.80
C THR A 59 -20.84 10.80 -5.03
N GLN A 60 -21.30 9.77 -5.75
CA GLN A 60 -21.71 8.51 -5.16
C GLN A 60 -20.64 7.43 -5.22
N GLN A 61 -19.68 7.57 -6.14
CA GLN A 61 -18.59 6.63 -6.30
C GLN A 61 -17.26 7.36 -6.47
N ILE A 62 -16.28 6.99 -5.66
CA ILE A 62 -14.94 7.56 -5.77
C ILE A 62 -13.97 6.45 -6.18
N THR A 63 -13.05 6.76 -7.09
CA THR A 63 -11.83 5.97 -7.27
C THR A 63 -10.63 6.81 -6.86
N LEU A 64 -9.88 6.36 -5.85
CA LEU A 64 -8.68 7.04 -5.37
C LEU A 64 -7.43 6.22 -5.72
N ILE A 65 -6.44 6.87 -6.32
CA ILE A 65 -5.20 6.27 -6.79
C ILE A 65 -4.03 6.87 -6.01
N ALA A 66 -3.22 6.02 -5.37
CA ALA A 66 -2.08 6.40 -4.57
C ALA A 66 -0.77 5.83 -5.16
N HIS A 67 0.15 6.73 -5.51
CA HIS A 67 1.48 6.39 -6.02
C HIS A 67 2.41 5.84 -4.93
N GLY A 68 3.60 5.36 -5.31
CA GLY A 68 4.59 4.76 -4.41
C GLY A 68 5.66 5.70 -3.86
N LEU A 69 6.74 5.12 -3.33
CA LEU A 69 7.92 5.80 -2.79
C LEU A 69 8.60 6.68 -3.85
N GLY A 70 8.76 7.97 -3.55
CA GLY A 70 9.48 8.91 -4.41
C GLY A 70 8.77 9.28 -5.71
N ASP A 71 7.53 8.85 -5.88
CA ASP A 71 6.67 9.14 -7.04
C ASP A 71 5.73 10.34 -6.75
N SER A 72 4.90 10.73 -7.71
CA SER A 72 3.88 11.79 -7.58
C SER A 72 2.61 11.48 -8.37
N ASP A 73 1.59 12.34 -8.24
CA ASP A 73 0.32 12.21 -8.97
C ASP A 73 0.45 12.39 -10.50
N ALA A 74 1.48 13.11 -10.94
CA ALA A 74 1.78 13.39 -12.34
C ALA A 74 2.38 12.21 -13.13
N SER A 75 2.57 11.05 -12.49
CA SER A 75 3.18 9.86 -13.12
C SER A 75 2.13 8.97 -13.81
N TRP A 76 2.21 7.65 -13.60
CA TRP A 76 1.23 6.68 -14.09
C TRP A 76 -0.18 6.93 -13.53
N THR A 77 -0.28 7.53 -12.34
CA THR A 77 -1.55 7.82 -11.68
C THR A 77 -2.38 8.83 -12.45
N ALA A 78 -1.75 9.83 -13.10
CA ALA A 78 -2.45 10.79 -13.94
C ALA A 78 -3.08 10.11 -15.16
N SER A 79 -2.30 9.29 -15.87
CA SER A 79 -2.79 8.54 -17.03
C SER A 79 -3.92 7.61 -16.65
N LEU A 80 -3.78 6.86 -15.54
CA LEU A 80 -4.82 5.94 -15.09
C LEU A 80 -6.08 6.71 -14.64
N ARG A 81 -5.92 7.83 -13.93
CA ARG A 81 -7.03 8.71 -13.55
C ARG A 81 -7.81 9.15 -14.79
N ASP A 82 -7.12 9.64 -15.81
CA ASP A 82 -7.77 10.17 -17.01
C ASP A 82 -8.53 9.07 -17.77
N THR A 83 -7.95 7.87 -17.88
CA THR A 83 -8.64 6.71 -18.47
C THR A 83 -9.88 6.30 -17.69
N LEU A 84 -9.79 6.22 -16.36
CA LEU A 84 -10.92 5.86 -15.50
C LEU A 84 -11.99 6.96 -15.49
N GLN A 85 -11.60 8.23 -15.50
CA GLN A 85 -12.53 9.36 -15.55
C GLN A 85 -13.29 9.38 -16.88
N GLN A 86 -12.60 9.18 -18.00
CA GLN A 86 -13.24 9.07 -19.31
C GLN A 86 -14.29 7.96 -19.35
N LYS A 87 -14.01 6.81 -18.72
CA LYS A 87 -14.97 5.71 -18.60
C LYS A 87 -16.12 6.04 -17.65
N ALA A 88 -15.83 6.73 -16.55
CA ALA A 88 -16.83 7.21 -15.59
C ALA A 88 -17.84 8.17 -16.23
N ASP A 89 -17.38 9.08 -17.09
CA ASP A 89 -18.22 10.08 -17.76
C ASP A 89 -19.22 9.46 -18.76
N THR A 90 -19.03 8.19 -19.13
CA THR A 90 -19.95 7.44 -20.01
C THR A 90 -21.03 6.65 -19.28
N GLY A 91 -21.01 6.63 -17.93
CA GLY A 91 -21.93 5.86 -17.08
C GLY A 91 -23.00 6.69 -16.36
N GLY A 92 -23.91 6.02 -15.66
CA GLY A 92 -25.11 6.63 -15.04
C GLY A 92 -24.88 7.39 -13.72
N GLU A 93 -24.24 6.77 -12.73
CA GLU A 93 -24.07 7.40 -11.40
C GLU A 93 -22.95 8.46 -11.39
N PRO A 94 -23.02 9.50 -10.53
CA PRO A 94 -21.95 10.48 -10.37
C PRO A 94 -20.67 9.82 -9.81
N ARG A 95 -19.62 9.77 -10.62
CA ARG A 95 -18.31 9.19 -10.28
C ARG A 95 -17.20 10.24 -10.30
N GLN A 96 -16.26 10.11 -9.39
CA GLN A 96 -15.05 10.95 -9.35
C GLN A 96 -13.80 10.09 -9.24
N VAL A 97 -12.79 10.38 -10.08
CA VAL A 97 -11.48 9.72 -10.02
C VAL A 97 -10.42 10.71 -9.55
N ILE A 98 -9.66 10.32 -8.52
CA ILE A 98 -8.71 11.17 -7.82
C ILE A 98 -7.34 10.50 -7.84
N ALA A 99 -6.36 11.12 -8.49
CA ALA A 99 -4.95 10.80 -8.28
C ALA A 99 -4.45 11.66 -7.11
N LEU A 100 -4.07 11.03 -6.01
CA LEU A 100 -3.64 11.73 -4.81
C LEU A 100 -2.14 12.01 -4.85
N ASP A 101 -1.75 13.29 -4.83
CA ASP A 101 -0.35 13.67 -4.60
C ASP A 101 -0.05 13.65 -3.09
N TRP A 102 0.76 12.68 -2.69
CA TRP A 102 1.33 12.60 -1.34
C TRP A 102 2.87 12.56 -1.37
N SER A 103 3.46 13.05 -2.47
CA SER A 103 4.90 13.03 -2.73
C SER A 103 5.73 13.76 -1.67
N ALA A 104 5.16 14.74 -0.97
CA ALA A 104 5.80 15.40 0.16
C ALA A 104 6.15 14.43 1.31
N TYR A 105 5.41 13.33 1.44
CA TYR A 105 5.50 12.35 2.53
C TYR A 105 5.98 10.97 2.08
N SER A 106 5.98 10.70 0.76
CA SER A 106 6.37 9.40 0.22
C SER A 106 7.87 9.19 0.04
N LYS A 107 8.72 10.22 0.20
CA LYS A 107 10.15 10.20 -0.17
C LYS A 107 11.06 9.33 0.69
N SER A 108 10.65 9.00 1.92
CA SER A 108 11.48 8.23 2.85
C SER A 108 11.07 6.77 2.85
N ALA A 109 11.96 5.86 2.42
CA ALA A 109 11.67 4.43 2.34
C ALA A 109 11.28 3.81 3.69
N VAL A 110 11.80 4.33 4.80
CA VAL A 110 11.50 3.83 6.15
C VAL A 110 10.25 4.45 6.76
N ARG A 111 9.77 5.59 6.22
CA ARG A 111 8.57 6.28 6.72
C ARG A 111 7.36 6.20 5.79
N CYS A 112 7.55 5.94 4.50
CA CYS A 112 6.48 5.98 3.50
C CYS A 112 5.26 5.12 3.90
N SER A 113 5.48 3.98 4.55
CA SER A 113 4.42 3.09 5.03
C SER A 113 3.70 3.64 6.27
N VAL A 114 4.43 4.27 7.20
CA VAL A 114 3.85 4.92 8.38
C VAL A 114 3.07 6.17 8.01
N ASP A 115 3.67 7.03 7.20
CA ASP A 115 3.05 8.27 6.74
C ASP A 115 1.89 7.98 5.80
N GLY A 116 2.04 7.01 4.89
CA GLY A 116 0.95 6.52 4.03
C GLY A 116 -0.26 6.07 4.84
N LEU A 117 -0.07 5.17 5.81
CA LEU A 117 -1.16 4.66 6.66
C LEU A 117 -1.90 5.79 7.38
N ARG A 118 -1.19 6.71 8.04
CA ARG A 118 -1.77 7.84 8.78
C ARG A 118 -2.50 8.84 7.87
N ILE A 119 -1.96 9.11 6.69
CA ILE A 119 -2.64 9.92 5.67
C ILE A 119 -3.93 9.24 5.26
N GLY A 120 -3.87 7.93 5.00
CA GLY A 120 -5.03 7.10 4.70
C GLY A 120 -6.11 7.23 5.78
N GLU A 121 -5.75 7.01 7.06
CA GLU A 121 -6.68 7.09 8.20
C GLU A 121 -7.39 8.46 8.29
N LYS A 122 -6.63 9.54 8.08
CA LYS A 122 -7.17 10.90 8.05
C LYS A 122 -8.16 11.07 6.91
N LEU A 123 -7.78 10.71 5.68
CA LEU A 123 -8.63 10.84 4.50
C LEU A 123 -9.87 9.95 4.59
N GLY A 124 -9.75 8.72 5.09
CA GLY A 124 -10.87 7.80 5.27
C GLY A 124 -11.90 8.35 6.25
N SER A 125 -11.42 8.99 7.32
CA SER A 125 -12.28 9.70 8.27
C SER A 125 -13.00 10.90 7.63
N GLU A 126 -12.32 11.68 6.79
CA GLU A 126 -12.92 12.82 6.08
C GLU A 126 -13.94 12.38 5.03
N ILE A 127 -13.62 11.33 4.27
CA ILE A 127 -14.48 10.75 3.23
C ILE A 127 -15.77 10.15 3.84
N ALA A 128 -15.68 9.57 5.04
CA ALA A 128 -16.83 8.99 5.73
C ALA A 128 -17.96 9.99 6.02
N GLU A 129 -17.65 11.29 6.05
CA GLU A 129 -18.62 12.37 6.25
C GLU A 129 -19.48 12.64 4.99
N SER A 130 -19.12 12.06 3.84
CA SER A 130 -19.94 12.17 2.62
C SER A 130 -21.19 11.29 2.70
N ALA A 131 -22.36 11.92 2.80
CA ALA A 131 -23.64 11.22 2.88
C ALA A 131 -24.04 10.54 1.56
N ALA A 132 -23.62 11.07 0.41
CA ALA A 132 -23.97 10.54 -0.91
C ALA A 132 -23.10 9.35 -1.33
N LEU A 133 -21.94 9.14 -0.69
CA LEU A 133 -21.00 8.11 -1.07
C LEU A 133 -21.55 6.72 -0.76
N HIS A 134 -21.59 5.86 -1.78
CA HIS A 134 -22.03 4.47 -1.69
C HIS A 134 -20.92 3.47 -2.00
N SER A 135 -19.93 3.86 -2.81
CA SER A 135 -18.80 2.98 -3.13
C SER A 135 -17.48 3.71 -3.27
N LEU A 136 -16.40 2.99 -2.98
CA LEU A 136 -15.05 3.49 -3.04
C LEU A 136 -14.11 2.42 -3.61
N HIS A 137 -13.39 2.76 -4.67
CA HIS A 137 -12.31 1.95 -5.22
C HIS A 137 -10.96 2.58 -4.89
N LEU A 138 -10.11 1.86 -4.18
CA LEU A 138 -8.82 2.32 -3.72
C LEU A 138 -7.71 1.56 -4.43
N ILE A 139 -6.84 2.26 -5.14
CA ILE A 139 -5.75 1.68 -5.92
C ILE A 139 -4.42 2.19 -5.35
N GLY A 140 -3.54 1.29 -4.90
CA GLY A 140 -2.29 1.66 -4.25
C GLY A 140 -1.10 0.89 -4.78
N HIS A 141 -0.05 1.58 -5.20
CA HIS A 141 1.22 0.98 -5.61
C HIS A 141 2.28 1.07 -4.52
N SER A 142 3.06 0.01 -4.29
CA SER A 142 4.20 0.03 -3.37
C SER A 142 3.82 0.60 -1.99
N CYS A 143 4.46 1.66 -1.48
CA CYS A 143 4.08 2.30 -0.21
C CYS A 143 2.66 2.91 -0.22
N GLY A 144 2.11 3.27 -1.39
CA GLY A 144 0.74 3.75 -1.53
C GLY A 144 -0.31 2.72 -1.10
N ALA A 145 0.05 1.44 -1.05
CA ALA A 145 -0.78 0.39 -0.46
C ALA A 145 -1.15 0.64 1.00
N PHE A 146 -0.24 1.23 1.79
CA PHE A 146 -0.53 1.59 3.18
C PHE A 146 -1.53 2.74 3.29
N LEU A 147 -1.49 3.69 2.35
CA LEU A 147 -2.49 4.76 2.28
C LEU A 147 -3.87 4.19 2.00
N VAL A 148 -3.96 3.29 1.02
CA VAL A 148 -5.20 2.55 0.72
C VAL A 148 -5.70 1.77 1.93
N LEU A 149 -4.82 1.06 2.63
CA LEU A 149 -5.17 0.30 3.84
C LEU A 149 -5.77 1.22 4.92
N GLY A 150 -5.05 2.28 5.30
CA GLY A 150 -5.50 3.18 6.38
C GLY A 150 -6.80 3.90 6.04
N LEU A 151 -7.00 4.26 4.77
CA LEU A 151 -8.24 4.86 4.29
C LEU A 151 -9.40 3.89 4.44
N CYS A 152 -9.24 2.67 3.94
CA CYS A 152 -10.25 1.63 4.01
C CYS A 152 -10.64 1.28 5.47
N GLU A 153 -9.65 1.09 6.36
CA GLU A 153 -9.89 0.79 7.77
C GLU A 153 -10.66 1.93 8.48
N ALA A 154 -10.22 3.18 8.30
CA ALA A 154 -10.86 4.34 8.94
C ALA A 154 -12.27 4.60 8.39
N LEU A 155 -12.49 4.42 7.09
CA LEU A 155 -13.80 4.54 6.47
C LEU A 155 -14.76 3.48 7.00
N LYS A 156 -14.36 2.19 6.95
CA LYS A 156 -15.23 1.09 7.37
C LYS A 156 -15.50 1.12 8.87
N ALA A 157 -14.62 1.70 9.69
CA ALA A 157 -14.89 1.94 11.12
C ALA A 157 -16.04 2.93 11.37
N ARG A 158 -16.40 3.78 10.40
CA ARG A 158 -17.47 4.80 10.51
C ARG A 158 -18.69 4.48 9.65
N ARG A 159 -18.48 3.89 8.48
CA ARG A 159 -19.48 3.65 7.43
C ARG A 159 -19.32 2.24 6.87
N HIS A 160 -19.88 1.25 7.57
CA HIS A 160 -19.85 -0.15 7.13
C HIS A 160 -20.68 -0.40 5.86
N ASP A 161 -21.65 0.46 5.59
CA ASP A 161 -22.57 0.42 4.45
C ASP A 161 -21.91 0.76 3.11
N ILE A 162 -20.78 1.47 3.12
CA ILE A 162 -20.05 1.82 1.91
C ILE A 162 -19.30 0.58 1.41
N LEU A 163 -19.49 0.29 0.11
CA LEU A 163 -18.79 -0.77 -0.59
C LEU A 163 -17.37 -0.33 -0.92
N VAL A 164 -16.39 -1.11 -0.49
CA VAL A 164 -14.97 -0.80 -0.70
C VAL A 164 -14.32 -1.89 -1.52
N GLN A 165 -13.76 -1.48 -2.67
CA GLN A 165 -12.79 -2.26 -3.42
C GLN A 165 -11.39 -1.76 -3.11
N THR A 166 -10.45 -2.66 -2.90
CA THR A 166 -9.02 -2.34 -2.89
C THR A 166 -8.30 -3.06 -4.02
N THR A 167 -7.37 -2.38 -4.67
CA THR A 167 -6.46 -2.93 -5.66
C THR A 167 -5.04 -2.58 -5.28
N TYR A 168 -4.25 -3.61 -5.02
CA TYR A 168 -2.84 -3.46 -4.66
C TYR A 168 -1.94 -3.77 -5.85
N LEU A 169 -1.09 -2.82 -6.22
CA LEU A 169 -0.13 -2.97 -7.31
C LEU A 169 1.25 -3.14 -6.68
N ASP A 170 1.74 -4.36 -6.65
CA ASP A 170 3.03 -4.74 -6.05
C ASP A 170 3.27 -4.11 -4.65
N PRO A 171 2.36 -4.33 -3.69
CA PRO A 171 2.36 -3.60 -2.44
C PRO A 171 3.56 -3.99 -1.57
N VAL A 172 4.31 -3.01 -1.07
CA VAL A 172 5.40 -3.31 -0.12
C VAL A 172 4.80 -3.70 1.22
N SER A 173 5.27 -4.79 1.84
CA SER A 173 4.68 -5.29 3.10
C SER A 173 5.36 -4.78 4.37
N ILE A 174 6.54 -4.14 4.26
CA ILE A 174 7.29 -3.67 5.42
C ILE A 174 6.70 -2.38 5.99
N TYR A 175 6.24 -2.44 7.24
CA TYR A 175 5.77 -1.28 7.98
C TYR A 175 6.88 -0.71 8.88
N GLY A 176 7.20 0.57 8.72
CA GLY A 176 8.19 1.28 9.51
C GLY A 176 9.61 0.70 9.46
N GLY A 177 9.96 -0.06 8.41
CA GLY A 177 11.27 -0.69 8.29
C GLY A 177 11.55 -1.85 9.26
N VAL A 178 10.60 -2.21 10.13
CA VAL A 178 10.80 -3.21 11.20
C VAL A 178 9.76 -4.33 11.18
N PHE A 179 8.54 -4.05 10.73
CA PHE A 179 7.45 -5.03 10.69
C PHE A 179 7.27 -5.59 9.28
N TRP A 180 8.08 -6.59 8.94
CA TRP A 180 8.20 -7.17 7.59
C TRP A 180 6.92 -7.77 7.00
N ASN A 181 6.07 -8.33 7.85
CA ASN A 181 4.85 -9.04 7.44
C ASN A 181 3.58 -8.24 7.74
N TYR A 182 3.70 -6.93 8.00
CA TYR A 182 2.52 -6.13 8.32
C TYR A 182 1.57 -6.08 7.12
N GLY A 183 2.06 -5.68 5.94
CA GLY A 183 1.24 -5.63 4.73
C GLY A 183 0.59 -6.98 4.40
N LEU A 184 1.36 -8.08 4.44
CA LEU A 184 0.83 -9.43 4.24
C LEU A 184 -0.31 -9.81 5.19
N LYS A 185 -0.38 -9.24 6.40
CA LYS A 185 -1.45 -9.54 7.36
C LYS A 185 -2.68 -8.66 7.18
N HIS A 186 -2.49 -7.44 6.68
CA HIS A 186 -3.50 -6.38 6.74
C HIS A 186 -4.04 -5.95 5.36
N PHE A 187 -3.27 -6.03 4.28
CA PHE A 187 -3.75 -5.64 2.97
C PHE A 187 -4.98 -6.47 2.58
N GLY A 188 -6.04 -5.77 2.16
CA GLY A 188 -7.34 -6.32 1.75
C GLY A 188 -8.31 -6.66 2.88
N SER A 189 -7.90 -6.61 4.16
CA SER A 189 -8.75 -7.14 5.25
C SER A 189 -10.03 -6.34 5.53
N CYS A 190 -10.00 -5.03 5.31
CA CYS A 190 -11.14 -4.13 5.55
C CYS A 190 -12.11 -4.02 4.37
N ALA A 191 -11.67 -4.38 3.16
CA ALA A 191 -12.44 -4.16 1.94
C ALA A 191 -13.53 -5.22 1.79
N ASP A 192 -14.58 -4.92 1.02
CA ASP A 192 -15.60 -5.89 0.62
C ASP A 192 -15.03 -6.79 -0.50
N PHE A 193 -14.30 -6.18 -1.43
CA PHE A 193 -13.47 -6.88 -2.42
C PHE A 193 -12.03 -6.39 -2.41
N SER A 194 -11.08 -7.30 -2.62
CA SER A 194 -9.67 -6.94 -2.74
C SER A 194 -8.98 -7.78 -3.80
N ASP A 195 -8.30 -7.13 -4.74
CA ASP A 195 -7.35 -7.77 -5.66
C ASP A 195 -5.94 -7.21 -5.50
N ALA A 196 -4.96 -8.00 -5.93
CA ALA A 196 -3.57 -7.62 -5.94
C ALA A 196 -2.91 -8.10 -7.23
N TYR A 197 -2.04 -7.29 -7.82
CA TYR A 197 -1.24 -7.63 -8.99
C TYR A 197 0.22 -7.56 -8.57
N ILE A 198 0.93 -8.67 -8.67
CA ILE A 198 2.32 -8.76 -8.20
C ILE A 198 3.24 -9.33 -9.28
N ASP A 199 4.49 -8.93 -9.25
CA ASP A 199 5.56 -9.63 -9.97
C ASP A 199 6.37 -10.45 -8.97
N THR A 200 6.34 -11.78 -9.11
CA THR A 200 7.03 -12.69 -8.18
C THR A 200 8.56 -12.61 -8.27
N GLU A 201 9.10 -11.96 -9.32
CA GLU A 201 10.53 -11.64 -9.42
C GLU A 201 10.89 -10.27 -8.85
N ASP A 202 9.92 -9.56 -8.25
CA ASP A 202 10.25 -8.36 -7.50
C ASP A 202 11.13 -8.70 -6.28
N LYS A 203 12.10 -7.82 -6.03
CA LYS A 203 13.10 -7.94 -4.98
C LYS A 203 12.80 -7.02 -3.80
N VAL A 204 11.81 -6.14 -3.91
CA VAL A 204 11.35 -5.38 -2.75
C VAL A 204 10.75 -6.36 -1.75
N THR A 205 11.05 -6.15 -0.46
CA THR A 205 10.69 -7.18 0.52
C THR A 205 9.18 -7.21 0.77
N GLY A 206 8.59 -8.37 0.50
CA GLY A 206 7.19 -8.66 0.80
C GLY A 206 6.19 -8.12 -0.22
N SER A 207 6.64 -7.63 -1.39
CA SER A 207 5.80 -7.29 -2.55
C SER A 207 5.56 -8.47 -3.48
N ASN A 208 6.42 -9.48 -3.43
CA ASN A 208 6.40 -10.66 -4.31
C ASN A 208 5.66 -11.87 -3.72
N GLN A 209 4.76 -11.65 -2.77
CA GLN A 209 4.08 -12.71 -2.02
C GLN A 209 2.56 -12.62 -2.15
N LEU A 210 1.91 -13.79 -2.00
CA LEU A 210 0.46 -13.89 -1.89
C LEU A 210 -0.08 -13.01 -0.76
N LEU A 211 -1.13 -12.24 -1.03
CA LEU A 211 -1.89 -11.53 -0.01
C LEU A 211 -3.07 -12.40 0.47
N PRO A 212 -3.11 -12.82 1.74
CA PRO A 212 -4.16 -13.68 2.30
C PRO A 212 -5.57 -13.11 2.20
N ASN A 213 -5.73 -11.78 2.21
CA ASN A 213 -7.06 -11.14 2.17
C ASN A 213 -7.42 -10.60 0.78
N SER A 214 -6.67 -10.94 -0.26
CA SER A 214 -6.91 -10.49 -1.63
C SER A 214 -6.90 -11.65 -2.61
N TYR A 215 -7.59 -11.46 -3.73
CA TYR A 215 -7.38 -12.25 -4.93
C TYR A 215 -6.09 -11.78 -5.61
N THR A 216 -5.05 -12.62 -5.67
CA THR A 216 -3.73 -12.20 -6.17
C THR A 216 -3.50 -12.71 -7.59
N VAL A 217 -3.06 -11.82 -8.47
CA VAL A 217 -2.67 -12.09 -9.85
C VAL A 217 -1.16 -11.96 -9.98
N ASP A 218 -0.50 -13.06 -10.32
CA ASP A 218 0.90 -13.07 -10.73
C ASP A 218 1.03 -12.64 -12.20
N VAL A 219 1.61 -11.46 -12.40
CA VAL A 219 1.81 -10.84 -13.72
C VAL A 219 3.23 -11.05 -14.28
N THR A 220 4.07 -11.86 -13.62
CA THR A 220 5.47 -12.11 -14.00
C THR A 220 5.59 -12.66 -15.43
N ALA A 221 4.80 -13.68 -15.76
CA ALA A 221 4.83 -14.29 -17.08
C ALA A 221 4.38 -13.30 -18.17
N ALA A 222 3.40 -12.45 -17.87
CA ALA A 222 2.95 -11.40 -18.78
C ALA A 222 4.08 -10.39 -19.05
N ARG A 223 4.86 -9.97 -18.03
CA ARG A 223 6.03 -9.11 -18.23
C ARG A 223 7.01 -9.73 -19.20
N LYS A 224 7.45 -10.95 -18.91
CA LYS A 224 8.47 -11.66 -19.69
C LYS A 224 8.06 -11.84 -21.14
N ARG A 225 6.81 -12.27 -21.39
CA ARG A 225 6.28 -12.44 -22.75
C ARG A 225 6.20 -11.13 -23.53
N SER A 226 5.87 -10.02 -22.87
CA SER A 226 5.81 -8.71 -23.52
C SER A 226 7.18 -8.16 -23.92
N GLY A 227 8.29 -8.77 -23.47
CA GLY A 227 9.63 -8.22 -23.67
C GLY A 227 9.84 -6.85 -23.02
N SER A 228 9.00 -6.50 -22.03
CA SER A 228 9.04 -5.19 -21.39
C SER A 228 10.35 -4.97 -20.63
N ALA A 229 10.89 -3.76 -20.78
CA ALA A 229 12.04 -3.29 -20.01
C ALA A 229 11.68 -2.75 -18.61
N PHE A 230 10.38 -2.74 -18.23
CA PHE A 230 9.98 -2.28 -16.90
C PHE A 230 10.53 -3.22 -15.82
N ALA A 231 11.02 -2.63 -14.73
CA ALA A 231 11.41 -3.40 -13.55
C ALA A 231 10.22 -4.20 -13.00
N PRO A 232 10.43 -5.39 -12.42
CA PRO A 232 9.37 -6.19 -11.79
C PRO A 232 8.44 -5.36 -10.89
N HIS A 233 8.99 -4.49 -10.04
CA HIS A 233 8.20 -3.66 -9.12
C HIS A 233 7.24 -2.67 -9.79
N ILE A 234 7.54 -2.24 -11.01
CA ILE A 234 6.77 -1.24 -11.75
C ILE A 234 5.82 -1.90 -12.75
N TRP A 235 6.09 -3.14 -13.14
CA TRP A 235 5.29 -3.82 -14.15
C TRP A 235 3.81 -4.01 -13.79
N PRO A 236 3.42 -4.37 -12.55
CA PRO A 236 2.01 -4.48 -12.17
C PRO A 236 1.19 -3.21 -12.43
N VAL A 237 1.80 -2.03 -12.28
CA VAL A 237 1.17 -0.75 -12.64
C VAL A 237 0.82 -0.70 -14.12
N HIS A 238 1.79 -0.98 -14.99
CA HIS A 238 1.57 -0.96 -16.43
C HIS A 238 0.62 -2.06 -16.91
N TYR A 239 0.72 -3.25 -16.31
CA TYR A 239 -0.20 -4.35 -16.61
C TYR A 239 -1.64 -3.94 -16.28
N TYR A 240 -1.87 -3.40 -15.08
CA TYR A 240 -3.19 -2.99 -14.63
C TYR A 240 -3.76 -1.82 -15.45
N SER A 241 -2.95 -0.81 -15.76
CA SER A 241 -3.39 0.29 -16.64
C SER A 241 -3.85 -0.22 -18.02
N ARG A 242 -3.08 -1.12 -18.64
CA ARG A 242 -3.48 -1.73 -19.93
C ARG A 242 -4.74 -2.57 -19.83
N LEU A 243 -4.91 -3.27 -18.70
CA LEU A 243 -6.11 -4.05 -18.43
C LEU A 243 -7.34 -3.12 -18.41
N ILE A 244 -7.26 -2.00 -17.68
CA ILE A 244 -8.33 -0.98 -17.65
C ILE A 244 -8.56 -0.38 -19.05
N GLU A 245 -7.51 -0.01 -19.77
CA GLU A 245 -7.60 0.49 -21.16
C GLU A 245 -8.34 -0.48 -22.08
N SER A 246 -8.11 -1.79 -21.92
CA SER A 246 -8.73 -2.84 -22.73
C SER A 246 -10.23 -3.08 -22.47
N GLY A 247 -10.82 -2.36 -21.49
CA GLY A 247 -12.24 -2.53 -21.15
C GLY A 247 -12.49 -3.39 -19.92
N TYR A 248 -11.45 -3.77 -19.18
CA TYR A 248 -11.64 -4.41 -17.89
C TYR A 248 -12.31 -3.46 -16.89
N HIS A 249 -13.25 -4.00 -16.11
CA HIS A 249 -13.97 -3.26 -15.08
C HIS A 249 -13.62 -3.83 -13.69
N PRO A 250 -13.45 -2.97 -12.67
CA PRO A 250 -13.28 -3.39 -11.29
C PRO A 250 -14.39 -4.36 -10.83
N HIS A 251 -14.04 -5.27 -9.92
CA HIS A 251 -14.85 -6.42 -9.51
C HIS A 251 -15.92 -6.15 -8.44
N ILE A 252 -16.42 -4.93 -8.34
CA ILE A 252 -17.68 -4.67 -7.65
C ILE A 252 -18.65 -4.21 -8.73
N ASP A 253 -19.70 -5.00 -8.97
CA ASP A 253 -20.72 -4.62 -9.94
C ASP A 253 -21.59 -3.46 -9.41
N GLU A 254 -22.46 -2.94 -10.26
CA GLU A 254 -23.38 -1.85 -9.93
C GLU A 254 -24.37 -2.19 -8.79
N ASN A 255 -24.55 -3.48 -8.49
CA ASN A 255 -25.39 -3.97 -7.39
C ASN A 255 -24.59 -4.26 -6.12
N GLY A 256 -23.28 -4.01 -6.13
CA GLY A 256 -22.41 -4.22 -5.00
C GLY A 256 -22.04 -5.67 -4.71
N ALA A 257 -22.32 -6.59 -5.64
CA ALA A 257 -21.91 -7.98 -5.48
C ALA A 257 -20.43 -8.12 -5.87
N PRO A 258 -19.54 -8.54 -4.93
CA PRO A 258 -18.21 -8.96 -5.33
C PRO A 258 -18.36 -10.17 -6.25
N TRP A 259 -17.62 -10.19 -7.36
CA TRP A 259 -17.62 -11.34 -8.26
C TRP A 259 -17.19 -12.56 -7.43
N GLN A 260 -18.13 -13.47 -7.17
CA GLN A 260 -17.91 -14.65 -6.31
C GLN A 260 -16.81 -15.58 -6.85
N CYS A 261 -16.31 -15.33 -8.06
CA CYS A 261 -15.32 -16.13 -8.75
C CYS A 261 -13.88 -15.96 -8.22
N TYR A 262 -13.64 -15.04 -7.28
CA TYR A 262 -12.27 -14.64 -6.89
C TYR A 262 -12.04 -14.80 -5.38
N PRO A 263 -11.74 -16.03 -4.92
CA PRO A 263 -11.50 -16.29 -3.50
C PRO A 263 -10.25 -15.58 -3.00
N ARG A 264 -10.36 -14.92 -1.83
CA ARG A 264 -9.23 -14.33 -1.11
C ARG A 264 -8.18 -15.39 -0.78
N GLY A 265 -6.92 -14.99 -0.72
CA GLY A 265 -5.82 -15.88 -0.36
C GLY A 265 -5.49 -16.91 -1.45
N THR A 266 -5.85 -16.60 -2.70
CA THR A 266 -5.46 -17.40 -3.86
C THR A 266 -4.57 -16.60 -4.79
N MET A 267 -3.65 -17.30 -5.48
CA MET A 267 -2.77 -16.72 -6.49
C MET A 267 -3.06 -17.36 -7.85
N HIS A 268 -3.28 -16.53 -8.86
CA HIS A 268 -3.60 -16.93 -10.22
C HIS A 268 -2.61 -16.31 -11.18
N LYS A 269 -2.33 -16.97 -12.29
CA LYS A 269 -1.46 -16.38 -13.32
C LYS A 269 -2.28 -15.44 -14.19
N ALA A 270 -1.67 -14.36 -14.66
CA ALA A 270 -2.33 -13.39 -15.52
C ALA A 270 -2.97 -13.98 -16.80
N ASP A 271 -2.49 -15.12 -17.31
CA ASP A 271 -3.08 -15.81 -18.48
C ASP A 271 -4.27 -16.72 -18.15
N THR A 272 -4.59 -16.90 -16.87
CA THR A 272 -5.77 -17.65 -16.43
C THR A 272 -6.91 -16.74 -16.00
N LEU A 273 -6.77 -15.42 -16.17
CA LEU A 273 -7.87 -14.49 -15.88
C LEU A 273 -9.03 -14.75 -16.84
N PRO A 274 -10.28 -14.89 -16.34
CA PRO A 274 -11.45 -14.99 -17.19
C PRO A 274 -11.51 -13.79 -18.14
N THR A 275 -11.78 -14.02 -19.42
CA THR A 275 -12.08 -12.91 -20.33
C THR A 275 -13.39 -12.27 -19.89
N ALA A 276 -13.44 -10.93 -19.88
CA ALA A 276 -14.61 -10.16 -19.45
C ALA A 276 -15.91 -10.56 -20.17
N GLU A 277 -15.80 -11.18 -21.35
CA GLU A 277 -16.92 -11.59 -22.19
C GLU A 277 -17.77 -12.74 -21.62
N THR A 278 -17.26 -13.57 -20.71
CA THR A 278 -18.04 -14.75 -20.29
C THR A 278 -19.02 -14.47 -19.15
N GLY A 279 -18.89 -13.36 -18.41
CA GLY A 279 -19.86 -12.86 -17.40
C GLY A 279 -20.34 -13.84 -16.32
N THR A 280 -19.87 -15.08 -16.36
CA THR A 280 -20.28 -16.22 -15.58
C THR A 280 -19.00 -16.76 -14.99
N CYS A 281 -18.99 -16.94 -13.67
CA CYS A 281 -17.98 -17.80 -13.05
C CYS A 281 -18.10 -19.14 -13.77
N ALA A 282 -17.16 -19.45 -14.66
CA ALA A 282 -17.14 -20.75 -15.34
C ALA A 282 -17.20 -21.82 -14.24
N GLY A 283 -18.18 -22.71 -14.38
CA GLY A 283 -18.73 -23.53 -13.31
C GLY A 283 -17.70 -24.14 -12.35
N THR A 284 -18.09 -24.12 -11.08
CA THR A 284 -17.61 -24.98 -10.01
C THR A 284 -17.33 -26.41 -10.52
N ILE A 285 -16.18 -26.94 -10.12
CA ILE A 285 -15.85 -28.38 -10.17
C ILE A 285 -16.88 -29.15 -9.33
#